data_AF-A0A3A8NEQ1-F1
#
_entry.id   AF-A0A3A8NEQ1-F1
#
_cell.length_a   1.000
_cell.length_b   1.000
_cell.length_c   1.000
_cell.angle_alpha   90.00
_cell.angle_beta   90.00
_cell.angle_gamma   90.00
#
_symmetry.space_group_name_H-M   'P 1'
#
loop_
_entity.id
_entity.type
_entity.pdbx_description
1 polymer ?
#
loop_
_entity_poly.entity_id
_entity_poly.type
_entity_poly.pdbx_seq_one_letter_code
_entity_poly.pdbx_strand_id
1 'polypeptide(L)'
;MLGICGGMQMLGMRVEDPDGVESPPGSAVDGLGLLPLRTCMARRKITRQVRGSCLEPSLRGLEVTGYEVHVGDSEPVAEGWAPLLQLAPHPGGEELPEGASSAGGRIWGTYLHGLFDEDGFRHGFINLLRAERGLPPLTDGRAFSAGGFMAEIDRWTQHVTAHLSAAFLEQLTRQA
;
A
#
# COMPACT_ATOMS: atom_id res chain seq x y z
N MET A 1 -6.29 -9.20 -6.36
CA MET A 1 -5.57 -7.99 -6.79
C MET A 1 -5.53 -7.04 -5.62
N LEU A 2 -4.39 -6.40 -5.35
CA LEU A 2 -4.25 -5.40 -4.29
C LEU A 2 -3.65 -4.13 -4.93
N GLY A 3 -4.37 -3.01 -4.82
CA GLY A 3 -3.89 -1.70 -5.23
C GLY A 3 -3.41 -0.88 -4.03
N ILE A 4 -2.24 -0.25 -4.15
CA ILE A 4 -1.70 0.63 -3.10
C ILE A 4 -1.63 2.06 -3.65
N CYS A 5 -2.16 3.01 -2.89
CA CYS A 5 -2.19 4.44 -3.24
C CYS A 5 -2.80 4.67 -4.64
N GLY A 6 -2.04 5.17 -5.61
CA GLY A 6 -2.51 5.32 -7.00
C GLY A 6 -3.08 4.03 -7.60
N GLY A 7 -2.57 2.87 -7.18
CA GLY A 7 -3.14 1.58 -7.56
C GLY A 7 -4.56 1.37 -7.03
N MET A 8 -4.88 1.81 -5.82
CA MET A 8 -6.26 1.78 -5.31
C MET A 8 -7.16 2.75 -6.09
N GLN A 9 -6.65 3.96 -6.38
CA GLN A 9 -7.40 4.97 -7.14
C GLN A 9 -7.76 4.44 -8.54
N MET A 10 -6.82 3.77 -9.21
CA MET A 10 -7.03 3.12 -10.51
C MET A 10 -8.03 1.96 -10.44
N LEU A 11 -8.16 1.25 -9.31
CA LEU A 11 -9.16 0.20 -9.13
C LEU A 11 -10.59 0.74 -9.01
N GLY A 12 -10.74 2.03 -8.65
CA GLY A 12 -12.01 2.71 -8.53
C GLY A 12 -12.77 2.84 -9.86
N MET A 13 -13.93 3.48 -9.79
CA MET A 13 -14.75 3.84 -10.94
C MET A 13 -14.18 5.02 -11.71
N ARG A 14 -13.61 6.01 -11.01
CA ARG A 14 -13.17 7.27 -11.62
C ARG A 14 -12.15 8.00 -10.75
N VAL A 15 -11.21 8.69 -11.41
CA VAL A 15 -10.28 9.63 -10.79
C VAL A 15 -10.50 11.01 -11.41
N GLU A 16 -10.74 12.01 -10.57
CA GLU A 16 -11.06 13.37 -10.99
C GLU A 16 -10.07 14.37 -10.41
N ASP A 17 -9.67 15.36 -11.20
CA ASP A 17 -8.74 16.42 -10.80
C ASP A 17 -9.31 17.80 -11.14
N PRO A 18 -10.32 18.27 -10.37
CA PRO A 18 -10.98 19.54 -10.65
C PRO A 18 -10.04 20.74 -10.52
N ASP A 19 -9.06 20.66 -9.62
CA ASP A 19 -8.14 21.75 -9.28
C ASP A 19 -6.83 21.74 -10.09
N GLY A 20 -6.61 20.68 -10.88
CA GLY A 20 -5.42 20.46 -11.68
C GLY A 20 -4.15 20.26 -10.85
N VAL A 21 -4.23 19.38 -9.85
CA VAL A 21 -3.13 19.04 -8.94
C VAL A 21 -2.04 18.24 -9.66
N GLU A 22 -2.43 17.25 -10.45
CA GLU A 22 -1.55 16.33 -11.18
C GLU A 22 -1.79 16.37 -12.70
N SER A 23 -2.93 16.93 -13.14
CA SER A 23 -3.37 17.00 -14.52
C SER A 23 -3.95 18.38 -14.86
N PRO A 24 -4.29 18.72 -16.12
CA PRO A 24 -4.99 19.96 -16.42
C PRO A 24 -6.28 20.10 -15.59
N PRO A 25 -6.63 21.30 -15.08
CA PRO A 25 -7.85 21.48 -14.27
C PRO A 25 -9.11 20.96 -14.96
N GLY A 26 -9.94 20.23 -14.21
CA GLY A 26 -11.16 19.60 -14.72
C GLY A 26 -10.92 18.26 -15.41
N SER A 27 -9.69 17.72 -15.39
CA SER A 27 -9.39 16.40 -15.92
C SER A 27 -10.13 15.32 -15.14
N ALA A 28 -10.58 14.29 -15.85
CA ALA A 28 -11.19 13.11 -15.25
C ALA A 28 -10.89 11.90 -16.13
N VAL A 29 -10.61 10.77 -15.50
CA VAL A 29 -10.33 9.50 -16.17
C VAL A 29 -11.13 8.38 -15.50
N ASP A 30 -11.64 7.48 -16.33
CA ASP A 30 -12.30 6.27 -15.83
C ASP A 30 -11.26 5.33 -15.24
N GLY A 31 -11.58 4.74 -14.10
CA GLY A 31 -10.78 3.68 -13.49
C GLY A 31 -11.15 2.31 -14.07
N LEU A 32 -10.61 1.25 -13.46
CA LEU A 32 -10.89 -0.13 -13.86
C LEU A 32 -12.29 -0.60 -13.45
N GLY A 33 -12.99 0.13 -12.58
CA GLY A 33 -14.33 -0.19 -12.12
C GLY A 33 -14.43 -1.47 -11.29
N LEU A 34 -13.36 -1.84 -10.59
CA LEU A 34 -13.28 -3.07 -9.79
C LEU A 34 -13.63 -2.85 -8.31
N LEU A 35 -13.51 -1.61 -7.84
CA LEU A 35 -14.00 -1.16 -6.54
C LEU A 35 -14.99 0.00 -6.75
N PRO A 36 -16.09 0.06 -6.00
CA PRO A 36 -17.08 1.14 -6.10
C PRO A 36 -16.57 2.41 -5.40
N LEU A 37 -15.37 2.86 -5.77
CA LEU A 37 -14.72 4.06 -5.24
C LEU A 37 -14.62 5.14 -6.31
N ARG A 38 -14.75 6.40 -5.91
CA ARG A 38 -14.35 7.57 -6.70
C ARG A 38 -13.23 8.28 -5.98
N THR A 39 -12.18 8.65 -6.71
CA THR A 39 -11.08 9.45 -6.18
C THR A 39 -11.19 10.87 -6.70
N CYS A 40 -11.17 11.85 -5.80
CA CYS A 40 -11.02 13.26 -6.16
C CYS A 40 -9.63 13.72 -5.72
N MET A 41 -8.78 14.15 -6.66
CA MET A 41 -7.50 14.77 -6.37
C MET A 41 -7.72 16.08 -5.64
N ALA A 42 -6.93 16.29 -4.58
CA ALA A 42 -7.04 17.44 -3.71
C ALA A 42 -5.64 18.02 -3.46
N ARG A 43 -5.57 19.35 -3.31
CA ARG A 43 -4.31 20.07 -3.03
C ARG A 43 -3.68 19.66 -1.70
N ARG A 44 -4.49 19.17 -0.76
CA ARG A 44 -4.03 18.65 0.52
C ARG A 44 -3.30 17.33 0.29
N LYS A 45 -2.01 17.31 0.65
CA LYS A 45 -1.20 16.11 0.69
C LYS A 45 -1.27 15.48 2.08
N ILE A 46 -1.55 14.19 2.14
CA ILE A 46 -1.47 13.39 3.38
C ILE A 46 -0.07 12.82 3.49
N THR A 47 0.57 13.03 4.63
CA THR A 47 1.85 12.41 4.99
C THR A 47 1.83 12.05 6.46
N ARG A 48 1.62 10.77 6.80
CA ARG A 48 1.60 10.31 8.20
C ARG A 48 2.05 8.86 8.32
N GLN A 49 2.67 8.55 9.46
CA GLN A 49 2.87 7.17 9.88
C GLN A 49 1.56 6.67 10.50
N VAL A 50 1.18 5.45 10.18
CA VAL A 50 -0.05 4.83 10.67
C VAL A 50 0.19 3.39 11.08
N ARG A 51 -0.63 2.92 12.00
CA ARG A 51 -0.71 1.53 12.44
C ARG A 51 -2.18 1.14 12.49
N GLY A 52 -2.47 -0.15 12.46
CA GLY A 52 -3.83 -0.64 12.53
C GLY A 52 -3.89 -2.15 12.40
N SER A 53 -5.08 -2.64 12.06
CA SER A 53 -5.31 -4.07 11.85
C SER A 53 -6.13 -4.34 10.59
N CYS A 54 -5.97 -5.52 10.00
CA CYS A 54 -6.75 -5.93 8.85
C CYS A 54 -8.17 -6.35 9.24
N LEU A 55 -9.16 -5.97 8.43
CA LEU A 55 -10.58 -6.29 8.62
C LEU A 55 -11.08 -7.42 7.71
N GLU A 56 -10.30 -7.80 6.70
CA GLU A 56 -10.64 -8.90 5.80
C GLU A 56 -10.80 -10.20 6.61
N PRO A 57 -11.88 -10.99 6.41
CA PRO A 57 -12.20 -12.13 7.26
C PRO A 57 -11.07 -13.14 7.49
N SER A 58 -10.31 -13.46 6.45
CA SER A 58 -9.23 -14.47 6.49
C SER A 58 -7.95 -13.94 7.14
N LEU A 59 -7.76 -12.62 7.16
CA LEU A 59 -6.60 -11.92 7.72
C LEU A 59 -6.95 -11.06 8.95
N ARG A 60 -8.16 -11.23 9.50
CA ARG A 60 -8.73 -10.34 10.50
C ARG A 60 -7.83 -10.22 11.74
N GLY A 61 -7.59 -8.98 12.16
CA GLY A 61 -6.81 -8.67 13.36
C GLY A 61 -5.29 -8.78 13.17
N LEU A 62 -4.80 -9.14 11.98
CA LEU A 62 -3.36 -9.04 11.71
C LEU A 62 -2.95 -7.58 11.71
N GLU A 63 -1.93 -7.27 12.51
CA GLU A 63 -1.36 -5.94 12.63
C GLU A 63 -0.74 -5.50 11.30
N VAL A 64 -0.89 -4.21 11.03
CA VAL A 64 -0.30 -3.51 9.89
C VAL A 64 0.34 -2.22 10.37
N THR A 65 1.55 -1.93 9.89
CA THR A 65 2.28 -0.70 10.17
C THR A 65 2.79 -0.13 8.86
N GLY A 66 2.81 1.19 8.75
CA GLY A 66 3.38 1.84 7.59
C GLY A 66 3.10 3.33 7.53
N TYR A 67 2.93 3.83 6.31
CA TYR A 67 2.68 5.24 6.09
C TYR A 67 1.71 5.51 4.95
N GLU A 68 1.05 6.65 5.04
CA GLU A 68 0.26 7.24 3.97
C GLU A 68 1.04 8.42 3.40
N VAL A 69 1.28 8.41 2.09
CA VAL A 69 1.80 9.54 1.32
C VAL A 69 1.01 9.63 0.02
N HIS A 70 -0.08 10.39 0.03
CA HIS A 70 -0.95 10.51 -1.14
C HIS A 70 -1.58 11.90 -1.26
N VAL A 71 -2.02 12.19 -2.47
CA VAL A 71 -2.95 13.27 -2.79
C VAL A 71 -4.26 12.65 -3.24
N GLY A 72 -5.33 13.38 -2.97
CA GLY A 72 -6.68 12.94 -3.30
C GLY A 72 -7.31 12.03 -2.26
N ASP A 73 -8.62 12.15 -2.17
CA ASP A 73 -9.49 11.44 -1.24
C ASP A 73 -10.34 10.45 -2.04
N SER A 74 -10.40 9.20 -1.58
CA SER A 74 -11.22 8.16 -2.21
C SER A 74 -12.44 7.89 -1.35
N GLU A 75 -13.62 7.97 -1.95
CA GLU A 75 -14.89 7.75 -1.27
C GLU A 75 -15.73 6.68 -1.99
N PRO A 76 -16.52 5.90 -1.25
CA PRO A 76 -17.43 4.93 -1.85
C PRO A 76 -18.59 5.61 -2.57
N VAL A 77 -18.95 5.10 -3.74
CA VAL A 77 -20.07 5.63 -4.56
C VAL A 77 -21.21 4.63 -4.75
N ALA A 78 -21.04 3.38 -4.30
CA ALA A 78 -22.06 2.35 -4.31
C ALA A 78 -21.82 1.31 -3.21
N GLU A 79 -22.77 0.40 -3.02
CA GLU A 79 -22.61 -0.77 -2.14
C GLU A 79 -21.64 -1.82 -2.71
N GLY A 80 -21.41 -2.91 -1.97
CA GLY A 80 -20.57 -4.03 -2.43
C GLY A 80 -19.08 -3.89 -2.09
N TRP A 81 -18.76 -3.07 -1.08
CA TRP A 81 -17.43 -2.93 -0.52
C TRP A 81 -17.47 -2.95 1.00
N ALA A 82 -16.31 -3.18 1.62
CA ALA A 82 -16.06 -2.99 3.04
C ALA A 82 -14.67 -2.37 3.24
N PRO A 83 -14.40 -1.63 4.33
CA PRO A 83 -13.05 -1.17 4.65
C PRO A 83 -12.05 -2.34 4.73
N LEU A 84 -10.82 -2.14 4.25
CA LEU A 84 -9.78 -3.17 4.32
C LEU A 84 -9.09 -3.19 5.68
N LEU A 85 -8.86 -2.01 6.25
CA LEU A 85 -8.10 -1.80 7.47
C LEU A 85 -8.91 -0.98 8.48
N GLN A 86 -8.63 -1.23 9.76
CA GLN A 86 -9.00 -0.33 10.86
C GLN A 86 -7.71 0.33 11.35
N LEU A 87 -7.52 1.61 11.04
CA LEU A 87 -6.35 2.36 11.49
C LEU A 87 -6.55 2.84 12.91
N ALA A 88 -5.49 2.71 13.71
CA ALA A 88 -5.42 3.24 15.06
C ALA A 88 -5.51 4.77 15.03
N PRO A 89 -6.12 5.38 16.05
CA PRO A 89 -6.23 6.83 16.13
C PRO A 89 -4.85 7.48 16.24
N HIS A 90 -4.70 8.66 15.66
CA HIS A 90 -3.67 9.58 16.10
C HIS A 90 -4.02 10.03 17.55
N PRO A 91 -3.05 10.40 18.41
CA PRO A 91 -3.35 10.77 19.79
C PRO A 91 -4.52 11.76 19.91
N GLY A 92 -5.64 11.30 20.53
CA GLY A 92 -6.87 12.08 20.70
C GLY A 92 -7.95 11.94 19.61
N GLY A 93 -7.76 11.07 18.62
CA GLY A 93 -8.74 10.78 17.56
C GLY A 93 -9.51 9.47 17.75
N GLU A 94 -10.38 9.16 16.80
CA GLU A 94 -11.08 7.88 16.68
C GLU A 94 -10.35 6.93 15.72
N GLU A 95 -10.60 5.63 15.84
CA GLU A 95 -10.14 4.67 14.85
C GLU A 95 -10.78 4.97 13.49
N LEU A 96 -9.99 4.91 12.41
CA LEU A 96 -10.44 5.30 11.08
C LEU A 96 -10.49 4.07 10.16
N PRO A 97 -11.68 3.72 9.60
CA PRO A 97 -11.73 2.73 8.53
C PRO A 97 -10.94 3.23 7.32
N GLU A 98 -10.14 2.36 6.72
CA GLU A 98 -9.26 2.71 5.60
C GLU A 98 -9.28 1.62 4.53
N GLY A 99 -9.11 2.07 3.28
CA GLY A 99 -9.06 1.21 2.11
C GLY A 99 -10.41 0.62 1.77
N ALA A 100 -10.40 -0.33 0.85
CA ALA A 100 -11.60 -1.04 0.44
C ALA A 100 -11.29 -2.48 0.03
N SER A 101 -12.22 -3.37 0.31
CA SER A 101 -12.30 -4.72 -0.23
C SER A 101 -13.62 -4.88 -0.95
N SER A 102 -13.58 -5.45 -2.16
CA SER A 102 -14.77 -5.92 -2.88
C SER A 102 -15.55 -6.95 -2.05
N ALA A 103 -16.86 -7.06 -2.28
CA ALA A 103 -17.72 -8.06 -1.65
C ALA A 103 -17.24 -9.52 -1.86
N GLY A 104 -16.58 -9.79 -2.99
CA GLY A 104 -16.02 -11.11 -3.28
C GLY A 104 -14.66 -11.39 -2.63
N GLY A 105 -14.11 -10.44 -1.86
CA GLY A 105 -12.84 -10.60 -1.12
C GLY A 105 -11.59 -10.73 -1.98
N ARG A 106 -11.67 -10.55 -3.32
CA ARG A 106 -10.56 -10.77 -4.25
C ARG A 106 -9.85 -9.49 -4.72
N ILE A 107 -10.53 -8.34 -4.61
CA ILE A 107 -9.99 -7.03 -4.99
C ILE A 107 -9.90 -6.17 -3.75
N TRP A 108 -8.70 -5.71 -3.42
CA TRP A 108 -8.40 -4.86 -2.28
C TRP A 108 -7.69 -3.58 -2.72
N GLY A 109 -7.89 -2.51 -1.97
CA GLY A 109 -7.25 -1.23 -2.13
C GLY A 109 -6.91 -0.62 -0.77
N THR A 110 -5.78 0.06 -0.66
CA THR A 110 -5.40 0.83 0.54
C THR A 110 -4.44 1.97 0.17
N TYR A 111 -4.44 3.05 0.94
CA TYR A 111 -3.41 4.09 0.95
C TYR A 111 -2.19 3.72 1.80
N LEU A 112 -2.27 2.65 2.60
CA LEU A 112 -1.17 2.19 3.44
C LEU A 112 -0.02 1.60 2.61
N HIS A 113 1.10 2.29 2.59
CA HIS A 113 2.38 1.74 2.15
C HIS A 113 3.05 0.98 3.29
N GLY A 114 3.77 -0.08 2.98
CA GLY A 114 4.44 -0.92 3.99
C GLY A 114 3.59 -2.06 4.53
N LEU A 115 2.41 -2.29 3.96
CA LEU A 115 1.49 -3.38 4.36
C LEU A 115 2.17 -4.76 4.47
N PHE A 116 3.12 -5.05 3.56
CA PHE A 116 3.85 -6.31 3.53
C PHE A 116 5.12 -6.33 4.37
N ASP A 117 5.49 -5.22 5.02
CA ASP A 117 6.64 -5.18 5.91
C ASP A 117 6.31 -5.90 7.22
N GLU A 118 5.02 -5.92 7.60
CA GLU A 118 4.52 -6.76 8.69
C GLU A 118 4.48 -8.24 8.28
N ASP A 119 5.32 -9.04 8.93
CA ASP A 119 5.52 -10.45 8.62
C ASP A 119 4.21 -11.25 8.76
N GLY A 120 3.41 -10.93 9.78
CA GLY A 120 2.11 -11.56 10.02
C GLY A 120 1.16 -11.35 8.85
N PHE A 121 0.97 -10.10 8.42
CA PHE A 121 0.14 -9.77 7.26
C PHE A 121 0.69 -10.44 5.99
N ARG A 122 1.99 -10.31 5.71
CA ARG A 122 2.61 -10.87 4.50
C ARG A 122 2.45 -12.39 4.41
N HIS A 123 2.71 -13.12 5.50
CA HIS A 123 2.55 -14.57 5.52
C HIS A 123 1.07 -14.98 5.44
N GLY A 124 0.20 -14.27 6.14
CA GLY A 124 -1.26 -14.47 6.06
C GLY A 124 -1.75 -14.32 4.62
N PHE A 125 -1.39 -13.22 3.95
CA PHE A 125 -1.75 -12.95 2.56
C PHE A 125 -1.27 -14.04 1.60
N ILE A 126 -0.01 -14.48 1.74
CA ILE A 126 0.53 -15.57 0.92
C ILE A 126 -0.25 -16.87 1.19
N ASN A 127 -0.55 -17.19 2.46
CA ASN A 127 -1.29 -18.38 2.83
C ASN A 127 -2.74 -18.37 2.34
N LEU A 128 -3.37 -17.20 2.29
CA LEU A 128 -4.67 -17.01 1.64
C LEU A 128 -4.61 -17.44 0.17
N LEU A 129 -3.63 -16.94 -0.59
CA LEU A 129 -3.45 -17.31 -2.00
C LEU A 129 -3.09 -18.79 -2.18
N ARG A 130 -2.32 -19.37 -1.27
CA ARG A 130 -1.98 -20.80 -1.29
C ARG A 130 -3.21 -21.67 -1.08
N ALA A 131 -4.07 -21.30 -0.13
CA ALA A 131 -5.33 -22.00 0.11
C ALA A 131 -6.22 -21.99 -1.14
N GLU A 132 -6.34 -20.85 -1.84
CA GLU A 132 -7.08 -20.78 -3.11
C GLU A 132 -6.53 -21.72 -4.21
N ARG A 133 -5.24 -22.08 -4.12
CA ARG A 133 -4.56 -22.99 -5.05
C ARG A 133 -4.47 -24.43 -4.53
N GLY A 134 -5.07 -24.74 -3.38
CA GLY A 134 -4.99 -26.07 -2.76
C GLY A 134 -3.59 -26.44 -2.26
N LEU A 135 -2.74 -25.43 -1.99
CA LEU A 135 -1.39 -25.63 -1.47
C LEU A 135 -1.39 -25.58 0.07
N PRO A 136 -0.55 -26.38 0.75
CA PRO A 136 -0.44 -26.34 2.20
C PRO A 136 0.09 -24.98 2.68
N PRO A 137 -0.26 -24.49 3.87
CA PRO A 137 0.25 -23.21 4.37
C PRO A 137 1.78 -23.26 4.57
N LEU A 138 2.43 -22.10 4.40
CA LEU A 138 3.80 -21.89 4.85
C LEU A 138 3.78 -21.63 6.36
N THR A 139 4.52 -22.44 7.11
CA THR A 139 4.73 -22.29 8.57
C THR A 139 6.07 -21.66 8.89
N ASP A 140 7.05 -21.77 7.99
CA ASP A 140 8.45 -21.39 8.22
C ASP A 140 8.79 -20.04 7.58
N GLY A 141 7.97 -19.04 7.87
CA GLY A 141 8.21 -17.68 7.38
C GLY A 141 9.42 -17.06 8.07
N ARG A 142 10.51 -16.81 7.33
CA ARG A 142 11.63 -16.00 7.85
C ARG A 142 11.10 -14.63 8.27
N ALA A 143 11.38 -14.23 9.51
CA ALA A 143 11.07 -12.88 9.96
C ALA A 143 11.93 -11.88 9.18
N PHE A 144 11.27 -11.00 8.42
CA PHE A 144 11.96 -9.94 7.67
C PHE A 144 12.12 -8.71 8.55
N SER A 145 11.09 -8.42 9.36
CA SER A 145 11.04 -7.32 10.32
C SER A 145 12.08 -7.43 11.44
N ALA A 146 12.46 -8.66 11.84
CA ALA A 146 13.41 -8.94 12.92
C ALA A 146 14.88 -9.01 12.42
N GLY A 147 15.35 -7.98 11.71
CA GLY A 147 16.76 -7.82 11.31
C GLY A 147 17.13 -8.35 9.92
N GLY A 148 16.23 -9.05 9.24
CA GLY A 148 16.43 -9.53 7.86
C GLY A 148 16.56 -8.39 6.85
N PHE A 149 15.84 -7.28 7.04
CA PHE A 149 15.90 -6.12 6.15
C PHE A 149 17.29 -5.47 6.12
N MET A 150 17.89 -5.19 7.28
CA MET A 150 19.21 -4.57 7.34
C MET A 150 20.29 -5.48 6.79
N ALA A 151 20.21 -6.78 7.08
CA ALA A 151 21.12 -7.75 6.48
C ALA A 151 21.04 -7.76 4.94
N GLU A 152 19.84 -7.57 4.38
CA GLU A 152 19.65 -7.51 2.92
C GLU A 152 20.14 -6.19 2.31
N ILE A 153 19.95 -5.06 3.01
CA ILE A 153 20.57 -3.78 2.65
C ILE A 153 22.08 -3.87 2.68
N ASP A 154 22.66 -4.48 3.72
CA ASP A 154 24.10 -4.67 3.85
C ASP A 154 24.63 -5.56 2.73
N ARG A 155 23.90 -6.63 2.38
CA ARG A 155 24.22 -7.51 1.25
C ARG A 155 24.23 -6.75 -0.07
N TRP A 156 23.24 -5.89 -0.29
CA TRP A 156 23.18 -5.02 -1.47
C TRP A 156 24.31 -4.00 -1.49
N THR A 157 24.59 -3.37 -0.35
CA THR A 157 25.67 -2.38 -0.19
C THR A 157 27.01 -3.02 -0.51
N GLN A 158 27.31 -4.20 0.04
CA GLN A 158 28.51 -4.94 -0.28
C GLN A 158 28.64 -5.25 -1.77
N HIS A 159 27.55 -5.66 -2.42
CA HIS A 159 27.55 -5.94 -3.85
C HIS A 159 27.83 -4.68 -4.69
N VAL A 160 27.15 -3.58 -4.40
CA VAL A 160 27.36 -2.30 -5.10
C VAL A 160 28.79 -1.80 -4.88
N THR A 161 29.30 -1.80 -3.64
CA THR A 161 30.67 -1.37 -3.34
C THR A 161 31.72 -2.25 -4.02
N ALA A 162 31.49 -3.55 -4.16
CA ALA A 162 32.42 -4.47 -4.81
C ALA A 162 32.51 -4.26 -6.34
N HIS A 163 31.42 -3.81 -6.97
CA HIS A 163 31.32 -3.75 -8.43
C HIS A 163 31.20 -2.33 -9.00
N LEU A 164 31.04 -1.33 -8.15
CA LEU A 164 30.81 0.05 -8.55
C LEU A 164 31.83 0.98 -7.87
N SER A 165 32.59 1.70 -8.69
CA SER A 165 33.63 2.62 -8.19
C SER A 165 33.00 3.93 -7.72
N ALA A 166 32.96 4.13 -6.40
CA ALA A 166 32.53 5.40 -5.81
C ALA A 166 33.39 6.58 -6.31
N ALA A 167 34.71 6.37 -6.47
CA ALA A 167 35.62 7.39 -6.98
C ALA A 167 35.29 7.82 -8.43
N PHE A 168 34.83 6.87 -9.27
CA PHE A 168 34.40 7.17 -10.63
C PHE A 168 33.08 7.96 -10.65
N LEU A 169 32.10 7.57 -9.82
CA LEU A 169 30.86 8.33 -9.65
C LEU A 169 31.10 9.76 -9.17
N GLU A 170 32.00 9.94 -8.19
CA GLU A 170 32.38 11.26 -7.69
C GLU A 170 33.11 12.11 -8.73
N GLN A 171 33.83 11.50 -9.66
CA GLN A 171 34.45 12.23 -10.78
C GLN A 171 33.38 12.73 -11.76
N LEU A 172 32.37 11.91 -12.07
CA LEU A 172 31.28 12.28 -12.96
C LEU A 172 30.43 13.42 -12.40
N THR A 173 30.16 13.44 -11.09
CA THR A 173 29.34 14.49 -10.46
C THR A 173 30.06 15.83 -10.30
N ARG A 174 31.39 15.87 -10.36
CA ARG A 174 32.18 17.12 -10.34
C ARG A 174 32.40 17.74 -11.71
N GLN A 175 32.02 17.04 -12.78
CA GLN A 175 32.14 17.51 -14.17
C GLN A 175 30.80 18.00 -14.76
N ALA A 176 29.72 17.95 -13.97
CA ALA A 176 28.41 18.52 -14.28
C ALA A 176 28.17 19.80 -13.47
#